data_AF-A0A3B6GYZ8-F1
#
_entry.id   AF-A0A3B6GYZ8-F1
#
_cell.length_a   1.000
_cell.length_b   1.000
_cell.length_c   1.000
_cell.angle_alpha   90.00
_cell.angle_beta   90.00
_cell.angle_gamma   90.00
#
_symmetry.space_group_name_H-M   'P 1'
#
loop_
_entity.id
_entity.type
_entity.pdbx_description
1 polymer ?
#
loop_
_entity_poly.entity_id
_entity_poly.type
_entity_poly.pdbx_seq_one_letter_code
_entity_poly.pdbx_strand_id
1 'polypeptide(L)'
;MKRPLRGPFAALLLVVLCGAASFPSALRRALAPPAPALAPPPPPLDPARLNATLLRLAALDGSEPSLRRDVDDLLEGRLPASGRARARAWRRDRLHPLHLRHHQFPVHRRGHADRDHADSLLHPLPREELLLDPALRRALRSWHRLRRYDPAVLRDLPAVLALPARIPSCAVVGNSGILLRHAHGALIDSHHAVFRLNNARIVGYTAHVGAKTNLSFINSNILHLCARRPGCFCHPYGSGVPVLLYICQAAHFLDVAACNASSLATHDAPISVTDPRLDVLCARIVKYYSLRRFVAETGRAVEDWNGAHDAALFHYSSGMQAIMVAVGVCDRVSVFGFGKVADAKHHYHSNQKNELDLHDYEAEYAFYRDLAERPQVVPFLKDTGLAVPPVVFYH
;
A
#
# COMPACT_ATOMS: atom_id res chain seq x y z
N MET A 1 50.29 56.68 -7.67
CA MET A 1 49.06 56.00 -8.15
C MET A 1 49.46 54.68 -8.80
N LYS A 2 48.89 53.57 -8.30
CA LYS A 2 49.16 52.19 -8.76
C LYS A 2 48.49 51.95 -10.12
N ARG A 3 49.21 51.37 -11.09
CA ARG A 3 48.61 50.72 -12.28
C ARG A 3 48.89 49.21 -12.23
N PRO A 4 47.88 48.34 -12.42
CA PRO A 4 48.06 46.90 -12.34
C PRO A 4 48.41 46.31 -13.72
N LEU A 5 49.53 45.59 -13.79
CA LEU A 5 49.84 44.67 -14.89
C LEU A 5 49.22 43.31 -14.59
N ARG A 6 47.92 43.13 -14.88
CA ARG A 6 47.23 41.82 -14.81
C ARG A 6 46.20 41.72 -15.92
N GLY A 7 46.67 41.35 -17.10
CA GLY A 7 45.84 41.10 -18.28
C GLY A 7 46.42 39.99 -19.16
N PRO A 8 47.68 40.10 -19.62
CA PRO A 8 48.20 39.14 -20.59
C PRO A 8 48.60 37.78 -19.99
N PHE A 9 48.93 37.70 -18.70
CA PHE A 9 49.35 36.45 -18.05
C PHE A 9 48.18 35.49 -17.71
N ALA A 10 46.99 36.03 -17.43
CA ALA A 10 45.82 35.22 -17.10
C ALA A 10 45.22 34.55 -18.34
N ALA A 11 45.28 35.21 -19.50
CA ALA A 11 44.83 34.64 -20.77
C ALA A 11 45.71 33.48 -21.24
N LEU A 12 47.04 33.59 -21.05
CA LEU A 12 47.98 32.54 -21.46
C LEU A 12 47.80 31.25 -20.64
N LEU A 13 47.50 31.38 -19.34
CA LEU A 13 47.27 30.23 -18.46
C LEU A 13 45.98 29.47 -18.81
N LEU A 14 44.94 30.18 -19.27
CA LEU A 14 43.65 29.58 -19.65
C LEU A 14 43.76 28.77 -20.95
N VAL A 15 44.54 29.25 -21.93
CA VAL A 15 44.76 28.54 -23.20
C VAL A 15 45.55 27.25 -23.00
N VAL A 16 46.56 27.26 -22.11
CA VAL A 16 47.35 26.05 -21.80
C VAL A 16 46.52 25.01 -21.05
N LEU A 17 45.66 25.42 -20.11
CA LEU A 17 44.78 24.50 -19.37
C LEU A 17 43.67 23.88 -20.25
N CYS A 18 43.10 24.65 -21.19
CA CYS A 18 42.11 24.10 -22.14
C CYS A 18 42.74 23.18 -23.20
N GLY A 19 43.99 23.43 -23.61
CA GLY A 19 44.73 22.56 -24.53
C GLY A 19 45.08 21.20 -23.95
N ALA A 20 45.47 21.15 -22.66
CA ALA A 20 45.88 19.92 -21.98
C ALA A 20 44.69 19.00 -21.62
N ALA A 21 43.48 19.54 -21.42
CA ALA A 21 42.28 18.74 -21.11
C ALA A 21 41.58 18.15 -22.36
N SER A 22 41.85 18.69 -23.55
CA SER A 22 41.14 18.33 -24.78
C SER A 22 41.86 17.25 -25.61
N PHE A 23 43.17 17.11 -25.45
CA PHE A 23 43.99 16.17 -26.24
C PHE A 23 43.88 14.68 -25.83
N PRO A 24 43.80 14.31 -24.53
CA PRO A 24 43.69 12.89 -24.15
C PRO A 24 42.32 12.27 -24.51
N SER A 25 41.28 13.11 -24.56
CA SER A 25 39.88 12.72 -24.80
C SER A 25 39.57 12.49 -26.28
N ALA A 26 40.23 13.24 -27.16
CA ALA A 26 40.09 13.09 -28.61
C ALA A 26 40.80 11.82 -29.13
N LEU A 27 41.97 11.48 -28.58
CA LEU A 27 42.71 10.27 -28.99
C LEU A 27 42.05 8.96 -28.51
N ARG A 28 41.39 8.97 -27.34
CA ARG A 28 40.63 7.80 -26.83
C ARG A 28 39.37 7.48 -27.64
N ARG A 29 38.81 8.47 -28.34
CA ARG A 29 37.65 8.28 -29.22
C ARG A 29 38.01 7.73 -30.61
N ALA A 30 39.25 7.90 -31.04
CA ALA A 30 39.74 7.42 -32.33
C ALA A 30 40.17 5.93 -32.32
N LEU A 31 40.38 5.34 -31.14
CA LEU A 31 40.85 3.96 -30.95
C LEU A 31 39.84 3.06 -30.22
N ALA A 32 38.61 3.54 -29.99
CA ALA A 32 37.56 2.71 -29.40
C ALA A 32 37.08 1.67 -30.45
N PRO A 33 37.10 0.37 -30.13
CA PRO A 33 36.49 -0.62 -31.02
C PRO A 33 35.00 -0.28 -31.20
N PRO A 34 34.42 -0.55 -32.38
CA PRO A 34 33.01 -0.31 -32.60
C PRO A 34 32.21 -1.01 -31.50
N ALA A 35 31.23 -0.29 -30.93
CA ALA A 35 30.29 -0.90 -30.00
C ALA A 35 29.72 -2.16 -30.66
N PRO A 36 29.66 -3.31 -29.94
CA PRO A 36 29.05 -4.50 -30.50
C PRO A 36 27.66 -4.12 -31.00
N ALA A 37 27.36 -4.48 -32.26
CA ALA A 37 26.06 -4.25 -32.85
C ALA A 37 25.00 -4.71 -31.84
N LEU A 38 24.08 -3.80 -31.46
CA LEU A 38 22.93 -4.19 -30.66
C LEU A 38 22.31 -5.39 -31.36
N ALA A 39 22.25 -6.52 -30.64
CA ALA A 39 21.54 -7.69 -31.12
C ALA A 39 20.16 -7.22 -31.60
N PRO A 40 19.69 -7.69 -32.78
CA PRO A 40 18.36 -7.33 -33.25
C PRO A 40 17.36 -7.61 -32.12
N PRO A 41 16.40 -6.71 -31.88
CA PRO A 41 15.42 -6.92 -30.83
C PRO A 41 14.79 -8.29 -31.04
N PRO A 42 14.63 -9.09 -29.97
CA PRO A 42 14.01 -10.40 -30.09
C PRO A 42 12.66 -10.24 -30.81
N PRO A 43 12.28 -11.21 -31.65
CA PRO A 43 11.01 -11.13 -32.37
C PRO A 43 9.87 -10.88 -31.38
N PRO A 44 8.82 -10.12 -31.77
CA PRO A 44 7.70 -9.83 -30.89
C PRO A 44 7.16 -11.13 -30.30
N LEU A 45 7.12 -11.23 -28.97
CA LEU A 45 6.54 -12.38 -28.31
C LEU A 45 5.08 -12.50 -28.72
N ASP A 46 4.68 -13.69 -29.17
CA ASP A 46 3.27 -14.04 -29.40
C ASP A 46 2.41 -13.55 -28.22
N PRO A 47 1.36 -12.74 -28.45
CA PRO A 47 0.53 -12.18 -27.39
C PRO A 47 -0.01 -13.23 -26.41
N ALA A 48 -0.33 -14.43 -26.89
CA ALA A 48 -0.80 -15.52 -26.03
C ALA A 48 0.31 -16.04 -25.10
N ARG A 49 1.54 -16.19 -25.64
CA ARG A 49 2.72 -16.58 -24.86
C ARG A 49 3.12 -15.50 -23.86
N LEU A 50 3.08 -14.22 -24.26
CA LEU A 50 3.34 -13.12 -23.34
C LEU A 50 2.34 -13.13 -22.18
N ASN A 51 1.04 -13.26 -22.48
CA ASN A 51 0.01 -13.32 -21.45
C ASN A 51 0.20 -14.51 -20.49
N ALA A 52 0.53 -15.70 -21.01
CA ALA A 52 0.84 -16.86 -20.17
C ALA A 52 2.04 -16.60 -19.23
N THR A 53 3.09 -15.95 -19.74
CA THR A 53 4.26 -15.55 -18.94
C THR A 53 3.88 -14.55 -17.86
N LEU A 54 3.08 -13.52 -18.19
CA LEU A 54 2.60 -12.53 -17.22
C LEU A 54 1.80 -13.19 -16.08
N LEU A 55 0.88 -14.11 -16.40
CA LEU A 55 0.10 -14.85 -15.41
C LEU A 55 1.00 -15.69 -14.50
N ARG A 56 1.99 -16.38 -15.06
CA ARG A 56 2.95 -17.19 -14.31
C ARG A 56 3.77 -16.32 -13.34
N LEU A 57 4.29 -15.19 -13.80
CA LEU A 57 5.11 -14.30 -12.98
C LEU A 57 4.27 -13.55 -11.92
N ALA A 58 3.04 -13.18 -12.24
CA ALA A 58 2.10 -12.59 -11.30
C ALA A 58 1.75 -13.54 -10.14
N ALA A 59 1.75 -14.86 -10.40
CA ALA A 59 1.50 -15.88 -9.38
C ALA A 59 2.62 -16.04 -8.33
N LEU A 60 3.83 -15.52 -8.61
CA LEU A 60 4.98 -15.58 -7.72
C LEU A 60 4.96 -14.43 -6.71
N ASP A 61 5.14 -14.73 -5.43
CA ASP A 61 5.28 -13.75 -4.36
C ASP A 61 6.76 -13.60 -3.97
N GLY A 62 7.34 -12.43 -4.25
CA GLY A 62 8.73 -12.13 -3.90
C GLY A 62 8.98 -11.92 -2.41
N SER A 63 7.92 -11.64 -1.63
CA SER A 63 8.00 -11.41 -0.19
C SER A 63 7.94 -12.69 0.64
N GLU A 64 7.44 -13.80 0.07
CA GLU A 64 7.16 -15.07 0.76
C GLU A 64 8.36 -15.61 1.58
N PRO A 65 9.61 -15.64 1.07
CA PRO A 65 10.74 -16.13 1.87
C PRO A 65 11.02 -15.28 3.12
N SER A 66 10.84 -13.97 3.03
CA SER A 66 11.01 -13.07 4.18
C SER A 66 9.87 -13.20 5.17
N LEU A 67 8.63 -13.28 4.67
CA LEU A 67 7.45 -13.46 5.50
C LEU A 67 7.49 -14.76 6.28
N ARG A 68 7.91 -15.87 5.66
CA ARG A 68 8.04 -17.17 6.34
C ARG A 68 9.00 -17.08 7.52
N ARG A 69 10.20 -16.51 7.31
CA ARG A 69 11.17 -16.31 8.40
C ARG A 69 10.60 -15.46 9.53
N ASP A 70 9.88 -14.39 9.21
CA ASP A 70 9.27 -13.53 10.22
C ASP A 70 8.18 -14.24 11.03
N VAL A 71 7.39 -15.09 10.37
CA VAL A 71 6.38 -15.93 11.04
C VAL A 71 7.06 -16.95 11.95
N ASP A 72 8.10 -17.63 11.46
CA ASP A 72 8.85 -18.62 12.25
C ASP A 72 9.52 -17.97 13.46
N ASP A 73 10.15 -16.80 13.29
CA ASP A 73 10.71 -16.02 14.38
C ASP A 73 9.65 -15.70 15.45
N LEU A 74 8.48 -15.19 15.06
CA LEU A 74 7.40 -14.90 16.01
C LEU A 74 6.87 -16.16 16.70
N LEU A 75 6.73 -17.26 15.96
CA LEU A 75 6.31 -18.54 16.51
C LEU A 75 7.34 -19.16 17.43
N GLU A 76 8.60 -18.77 17.34
CA GLU A 76 9.69 -19.16 18.25
C GLU A 76 9.94 -18.12 19.35
N GLY A 77 9.16 -17.04 19.36
CA GLY A 77 9.25 -16.00 20.39
C GLY A 77 10.29 -14.91 20.14
N ARG A 78 10.83 -14.83 18.93
CA ARG A 78 11.77 -13.80 18.49
C ARG A 78 11.05 -12.69 17.74
N LEU A 79 11.54 -11.46 17.89
CA LEU A 79 11.05 -10.35 17.07
C LEU A 79 11.72 -10.36 15.68
N PRO A 80 10.93 -10.33 14.59
CA PRO A 80 11.41 -10.40 13.22
C PRO A 80 12.49 -9.36 12.88
N ALA A 81 13.49 -9.77 12.12
CA ALA A 81 14.55 -8.88 11.63
C ALA A 81 14.03 -7.90 10.56
N SER A 82 13.07 -8.32 9.72
CA SER A 82 12.48 -7.49 8.66
C SER A 82 11.77 -6.25 9.23
N GLY A 83 11.09 -6.38 10.37
CA GLY A 83 10.44 -5.27 11.08
C GLY A 83 11.45 -4.22 11.53
N ARG A 84 12.68 -4.63 11.91
CA ARG A 84 13.77 -3.70 12.29
C ARG A 84 14.43 -3.03 11.08
N ALA A 85 14.41 -3.67 9.91
CA ALA A 85 14.99 -3.14 8.66
C ALA A 85 14.00 -2.23 7.92
N ARG A 86 12.73 -2.64 7.76
CA ARG A 86 11.66 -1.81 7.18
C ARG A 86 11.35 -0.58 8.04
N ALA A 87 11.38 -0.69 9.37
CA ALA A 87 11.28 0.49 10.25
C ALA A 87 12.47 1.45 10.11
N ARG A 88 13.66 0.95 9.77
CA ARG A 88 14.84 1.79 9.48
C ARG A 88 14.77 2.42 8.08
N ALA A 89 14.22 1.71 7.09
CA ALA A 89 13.94 2.25 5.76
C ALA A 89 12.87 3.35 5.82
N TRP A 90 11.76 3.12 6.54
CA TRP A 90 10.74 4.14 6.84
C TRP A 90 11.27 5.36 7.60
N ARG A 91 12.32 5.20 8.41
CA ARG A 91 13.01 6.32 9.08
C ARG A 91 14.02 7.03 8.18
N ARG A 92 14.56 6.35 7.17
CA ARG A 92 15.54 6.89 6.21
C ARG A 92 14.86 7.64 5.07
N ASP A 93 13.70 7.18 4.62
CA ASP A 93 12.78 7.98 3.82
C ASP A 93 12.31 9.14 4.70
N ARG A 94 12.79 10.34 4.36
CA ARG A 94 12.39 11.61 4.99
C ARG A 94 10.92 11.93 4.66
N LEU A 95 9.98 11.10 5.10
CA LEU A 95 8.64 11.57 5.41
C LEU A 95 8.83 12.52 6.59
N HIS A 96 8.84 13.82 6.27
CA HIS A 96 8.97 14.94 7.20
C HIS A 96 8.25 14.63 8.53
N PRO A 97 8.74 15.13 9.69
CA PRO A 97 8.04 15.08 10.99
C PRO A 97 6.58 15.58 10.98
N LEU A 98 6.14 16.19 9.87
CA LEU A 98 4.78 16.59 9.57
C LEU A 98 3.82 15.40 9.27
N HIS A 99 4.30 14.24 8.81
CA HIS A 99 3.43 13.08 8.53
C HIS A 99 2.87 12.43 9.80
N LEU A 100 3.63 12.42 10.90
CA LEU A 100 3.15 11.93 12.20
C LEU A 100 2.14 12.88 12.86
N ARG A 101 2.11 14.16 12.45
CA ARG A 101 1.15 15.17 12.95
C ARG A 101 -0.20 15.15 12.23
N HIS A 102 -0.32 14.48 11.08
CA HIS A 102 -1.54 14.50 10.26
C HIS A 102 -2.40 13.23 10.37
N HIS A 103 -1.87 12.14 10.91
CA HIS A 103 -2.69 11.03 11.41
C HIS A 103 -3.20 11.38 12.81
N GLN A 104 -4.27 12.16 12.88
CA GLN A 104 -4.95 12.49 14.13
C GLN A 104 -5.78 11.29 14.57
N PHE A 105 -5.20 10.41 15.37
CA PHE A 105 -5.99 9.55 16.25
C PHE A 105 -6.46 10.41 17.45
N PRO A 106 -7.72 10.30 17.89
CA PRO A 106 -8.17 11.00 19.10
C PRO A 106 -7.31 10.56 20.28
N VAL A 107 -6.66 11.52 20.95
CA VAL A 107 -5.96 11.30 22.22
C VAL A 107 -6.79 11.98 23.30
N HIS A 108 -7.33 11.21 24.25
CA HIS A 108 -7.93 11.79 25.45
C HIS A 108 -6.82 12.39 26.33
N ARG A 109 -6.69 13.72 26.33
CA ARG A 109 -5.79 14.45 27.24
C ARG A 109 -6.31 14.33 28.68
N ARG A 110 -5.62 13.58 29.53
CA ARG A 110 -5.48 13.91 30.96
C ARG A 110 -4.10 14.52 31.15
N GLY A 111 -4.06 15.69 31.80
CA GLY A 111 -2.86 16.53 31.90
C GLY A 111 -1.81 15.96 32.84
N HIS A 112 -0.54 16.04 32.45
CA HIS A 112 0.47 16.94 33.01
C HIS A 112 1.72 16.83 32.12
N ALA A 113 2.41 17.94 31.92
CA ALA A 113 3.64 17.98 31.13
C ALA A 113 4.78 17.31 31.90
N ASP A 114 5.51 16.41 31.24
CA ASP A 114 6.90 16.18 31.62
C ASP A 114 7.79 16.06 30.37
N ARG A 115 8.86 16.84 30.40
CA ARG A 115 9.83 17.01 29.31
C ARG A 115 10.95 16.01 29.55
N ASP A 116 10.82 14.79 29.00
CA ASP A 116 11.94 13.84 28.82
C ASP A 116 11.50 12.62 27.99
N HIS A 117 11.13 12.82 26.72
CA HIS A 117 10.57 11.76 25.87
C HIS A 117 11.38 11.53 24.59
N ALA A 118 12.67 11.21 24.74
CA ALA A 118 13.45 10.65 23.63
C ALA A 118 13.36 9.11 23.54
N ASP A 119 12.93 8.40 24.60
CA ASP A 119 12.86 6.92 24.60
C ASP A 119 11.50 6.31 24.99
N SER A 120 10.50 7.11 25.37
CA SER A 120 9.15 6.64 25.80
C SER A 120 8.15 6.39 24.64
N LEU A 121 8.61 6.33 23.38
CA LEU A 121 7.76 6.06 22.20
C LEU A 121 7.52 4.56 21.92
N LEU A 122 7.85 3.73 22.90
CA LEU A 122 7.67 2.30 22.85
C LEU A 122 6.84 1.91 24.06
N HIS A 123 5.50 1.91 23.96
CA HIS A 123 4.78 1.01 24.84
C HIS A 123 5.27 -0.39 24.50
N PRO A 124 5.96 -1.10 25.41
CA PRO A 124 6.22 -2.50 25.19
C PRO A 124 4.86 -3.16 25.33
N LEU A 125 4.38 -3.85 24.30
CA LEU A 125 3.63 -5.04 24.63
C LEU A 125 4.60 -5.89 25.46
N PRO A 126 4.26 -6.32 26.69
CA PRO A 126 5.15 -7.14 27.49
C PRO A 126 5.53 -8.34 26.64
N ARG A 127 6.79 -8.38 26.19
CA ARG A 127 7.27 -9.42 25.28
C ARG A 127 7.05 -10.81 25.87
N GLU A 128 6.99 -10.90 27.20
CA GLU A 128 6.78 -12.09 28.00
C GLU A 128 5.34 -12.61 27.99
N GLU A 129 4.31 -11.75 28.00
CA GLU A 129 2.91 -12.18 27.95
C GLU A 129 2.52 -12.68 26.54
N LEU A 130 3.12 -12.06 25.52
CA LEU A 130 2.94 -12.40 24.11
C LEU A 130 3.53 -13.77 23.72
N LEU A 131 4.59 -14.19 24.42
CA LEU A 131 5.23 -15.50 24.29
C LEU A 131 4.29 -16.64 24.71
N LEU A 132 3.29 -16.34 25.54
CA LEU A 132 2.47 -17.36 26.19
C LEU A 132 1.04 -17.45 25.64
N ASP A 133 0.55 -16.47 24.86
CA ASP A 133 -0.82 -16.51 24.33
C ASP A 133 -1.00 -17.60 23.24
N PRO A 134 -1.70 -18.71 23.54
CA PRO A 134 -1.90 -19.79 22.58
C PRO A 134 -2.86 -19.39 21.45
N ALA A 135 -3.77 -18.42 21.68
CA ALA A 135 -4.71 -17.96 20.68
C ALA A 135 -4.00 -17.17 19.58
N LEU A 136 -3.11 -16.25 19.95
CA LEU A 136 -2.28 -15.51 19.00
C LEU A 136 -1.41 -16.44 18.13
N ARG A 137 -0.75 -17.44 18.74
CA ARG A 137 0.07 -18.42 18.01
C ARG A 137 -0.78 -19.26 17.05
N ARG A 138 -1.98 -19.68 17.46
CA ARG A 138 -2.93 -20.40 16.58
C ARG A 138 -3.40 -19.52 15.42
N ALA A 139 -3.71 -18.25 15.68
CA ALA A 139 -4.12 -17.30 14.65
C ALA A 139 -3.00 -17.09 13.62
N LEU A 140 -1.77 -16.83 14.07
CA LEU A 140 -0.61 -16.65 13.20
C LEU A 140 -0.31 -17.89 12.34
N ARG A 141 -0.33 -19.10 12.93
CA ARG A 141 -0.16 -20.37 12.19
C ARG A 141 -1.26 -20.57 11.15
N SER A 142 -2.51 -20.31 11.54
CA SER A 142 -3.67 -20.50 10.65
C SER A 142 -3.62 -19.52 9.49
N TRP A 143 -3.32 -18.25 9.77
CA TRP A 143 -3.14 -17.21 8.76
C TRP A 143 -2.02 -17.58 7.77
N HIS A 144 -0.84 -17.95 8.26
CA HIS A 144 0.27 -18.32 7.38
C HIS A 144 -0.07 -19.55 6.50
N ARG A 145 -0.71 -20.58 7.07
CA ARG A 145 -1.11 -21.79 6.33
C ARG A 145 -2.18 -21.52 5.26
N LEU A 146 -3.08 -20.58 5.51
CA LEU A 146 -4.15 -20.20 4.58
C LEU A 146 -3.66 -19.25 3.48
N ARG A 147 -2.47 -18.65 3.61
CA ARG A 147 -1.91 -17.71 2.64
C ARG A 147 -1.45 -18.40 1.35
N ARG A 148 -2.42 -18.80 0.54
CA ARG A 148 -2.25 -19.42 -0.78
C ARG A 148 -3.36 -18.96 -1.70
N TYR A 149 -3.15 -19.14 -2.99
CA TYR A 149 -4.19 -18.83 -3.97
C TYR A 149 -5.37 -19.79 -3.82
N ASP A 150 -6.55 -19.21 -3.70
CA ASP A 150 -7.80 -19.93 -3.65
C ASP A 150 -8.86 -19.11 -4.41
N PRO A 151 -9.36 -19.58 -5.56
CA PRO A 151 -10.37 -18.86 -6.31
C PRO A 151 -11.69 -18.74 -5.56
N ALA A 152 -11.96 -19.56 -4.55
CA ALA A 152 -13.21 -19.48 -3.79
C ALA A 152 -13.28 -18.28 -2.83
N VAL A 153 -12.15 -17.62 -2.54
CA VAL A 153 -12.06 -16.64 -1.45
C VAL A 153 -13.13 -15.55 -1.49
N LEU A 154 -13.43 -14.97 -2.67
CA LEU A 154 -14.43 -13.90 -2.76
C LEU A 154 -15.85 -14.39 -2.48
N ARG A 155 -16.16 -15.65 -2.83
CA ARG A 155 -17.46 -16.26 -2.53
C ARG A 155 -17.59 -16.65 -1.06
N ASP A 156 -16.47 -16.97 -0.42
CA ASP A 156 -16.40 -17.32 1.00
C ASP A 156 -16.49 -16.08 1.90
N LEU A 157 -16.20 -14.87 1.38
CA LEU A 157 -16.13 -13.64 2.17
C LEU A 157 -17.36 -13.36 3.04
N PRO A 158 -18.62 -13.49 2.56
CA PRO A 158 -19.79 -13.31 3.40
C PRO A 158 -19.78 -14.23 4.63
N ALA A 159 -19.42 -15.51 4.46
CA ALA A 159 -19.33 -16.45 5.58
C ALA A 159 -18.16 -16.12 6.52
N VAL A 160 -16.99 -15.77 5.97
CA VAL A 160 -15.81 -15.37 6.74
C VAL A 160 -16.07 -14.11 7.58
N LEU A 161 -16.87 -13.18 7.05
CA LEU A 161 -17.26 -11.94 7.73
C LEU A 161 -18.58 -12.05 8.50
N ALA A 162 -19.12 -13.27 8.64
CA ALA A 162 -20.38 -13.55 9.33
C ALA A 162 -21.57 -12.69 8.85
N LEU A 163 -21.63 -12.40 7.55
CA LEU A 163 -22.71 -11.65 6.93
C LEU A 163 -23.86 -12.61 6.57
N PRO A 164 -25.11 -12.36 7.04
CA PRO A 164 -26.24 -13.24 6.81
C PRO A 164 -26.72 -13.25 5.35
N ALA A 165 -26.44 -12.16 4.63
CA ALA A 165 -26.74 -11.99 3.22
C ALA A 165 -25.77 -10.96 2.61
N ARG A 166 -25.79 -10.84 1.27
CA ARG A 166 -25.09 -9.75 0.58
C ARG A 166 -25.71 -8.40 0.96
N ILE A 167 -24.87 -7.36 0.95
CA ILE A 167 -25.27 -5.99 1.27
C ILE A 167 -25.84 -5.32 0.01
N PRO A 168 -27.06 -4.74 0.03
CA PRO A 168 -27.69 -4.25 -1.21
C PRO A 168 -26.92 -3.15 -1.95
N SER A 169 -26.18 -2.31 -1.22
CA SER A 169 -25.28 -1.33 -1.81
C SER A 169 -24.16 -0.92 -0.86
N CYS A 170 -22.95 -0.85 -1.39
CA CYS A 170 -21.77 -0.41 -0.65
C CYS A 170 -21.12 0.79 -1.31
N ALA A 171 -20.73 1.79 -0.52
CA ALA A 171 -19.82 2.84 -0.94
C ALA A 171 -18.43 2.56 -0.38
N VAL A 172 -17.42 2.47 -1.25
CA VAL A 172 -16.00 2.41 -0.84
C VAL A 172 -15.41 3.79 -1.02
N VAL A 173 -15.02 4.42 0.08
CA VAL A 173 -14.53 5.81 0.10
C VAL A 173 -13.03 5.81 0.33
N GLY A 174 -12.30 6.04 -0.75
CA GLY A 174 -10.87 6.28 -0.75
C GLY A 174 -10.50 7.64 -0.16
N ASN A 175 -9.21 7.95 -0.19
CA ASN A 175 -8.68 9.14 0.46
C ASN A 175 -8.25 10.23 -0.53
N SER A 176 -8.37 10.00 -1.85
CA SER A 176 -7.88 10.93 -2.86
C SER A 176 -8.44 12.35 -2.69
N GLY A 177 -7.60 13.35 -2.95
CA GLY A 177 -8.01 14.75 -2.95
C GLY A 177 -9.08 15.09 -3.99
N ILE A 178 -9.30 14.19 -4.96
CA ILE A 178 -10.33 14.34 -5.99
C ILE A 178 -11.74 14.47 -5.38
N LEU A 179 -11.98 13.88 -4.20
CA LEU A 179 -13.24 13.98 -3.47
C LEU A 179 -13.69 15.41 -3.21
N LEU A 180 -12.77 16.38 -3.15
CA LEU A 180 -13.10 17.77 -2.89
C LEU A 180 -13.72 18.50 -4.08
N ARG A 181 -13.75 17.88 -5.27
CA ARG A 181 -14.32 18.49 -6.48
C ARG A 181 -15.84 18.44 -6.54
N HIS A 182 -16.42 17.46 -5.86
CA HIS A 182 -17.86 17.20 -5.89
C HIS A 182 -18.42 17.00 -4.49
N ALA A 183 -19.67 17.41 -4.27
CA ALA A 183 -20.35 17.26 -2.99
C ALA A 183 -21.06 15.89 -2.92
N HIS A 184 -20.28 14.79 -2.97
CA HIS A 184 -20.83 13.43 -2.97
C HIS A 184 -21.27 12.94 -1.59
N GLY A 185 -21.15 13.73 -0.52
CA GLY A 185 -21.37 13.25 0.84
C GLY A 185 -22.75 12.62 1.08
N ALA A 186 -23.82 13.26 0.59
CA ALA A 186 -25.17 12.72 0.70
C ALA A 186 -25.36 11.42 -0.12
N LEU A 187 -24.74 11.34 -1.30
CA LEU A 187 -24.77 10.13 -2.14
C LEU A 187 -23.99 8.98 -1.50
N ILE A 188 -22.83 9.25 -0.89
CA ILE A 188 -22.07 8.27 -0.12
C ILE A 188 -22.95 7.73 1.01
N ASP A 189 -23.55 8.62 1.79
CA ASP A 189 -24.36 8.25 2.95
C ASP A 189 -25.70 7.57 2.57
N SER A 190 -26.14 7.63 1.31
CA SER A 190 -27.34 6.93 0.84
C SER A 190 -27.12 5.42 0.64
N HIS A 191 -25.89 4.91 0.73
CA HIS A 191 -25.60 3.49 0.62
C HIS A 191 -25.95 2.72 1.91
N HIS A 192 -26.20 1.41 1.79
CA HIS A 192 -26.49 0.57 2.96
C HIS A 192 -25.28 0.42 3.86
N ALA A 193 -24.09 0.25 3.28
CA ALA A 193 -22.83 0.25 4.01
C ALA A 193 -21.80 1.20 3.39
N VAL A 194 -21.03 1.88 4.24
CA VAL A 194 -19.90 2.73 3.83
C VAL A 194 -18.60 2.18 4.39
N PHE A 195 -17.66 1.85 3.50
CA PHE A 195 -16.33 1.34 3.83
C PHE A 195 -15.33 2.49 3.68
N ARG A 196 -14.61 2.83 4.75
CA ARG A 196 -13.62 3.92 4.74
C ARG A 196 -12.21 3.40 4.95
N LEU A 197 -11.24 4.07 4.34
CA LEU A 197 -9.86 3.60 4.34
C LEU A 197 -9.00 4.26 5.42
N ASN A 198 -8.16 3.45 6.05
CA ASN A 198 -7.10 3.90 6.95
C ASN A 198 -7.63 4.82 8.06
N ASN A 199 -7.11 6.04 8.21
CA ASN A 199 -7.53 6.98 9.23
C ASN A 199 -7.80 8.36 8.61
N ALA A 200 -8.82 8.41 7.76
CA ALA A 200 -9.19 9.59 6.98
C ALA A 200 -10.16 10.49 7.75
N ARG A 201 -9.89 11.80 7.75
CA ARG A 201 -10.64 12.75 8.57
C ARG A 201 -12.00 13.08 7.95
N ILE A 202 -13.09 12.75 8.63
CA ILE A 202 -14.45 13.12 8.18
C ILE A 202 -14.82 14.57 8.53
N VAL A 203 -14.50 15.01 9.76
CA VAL A 203 -14.92 16.32 10.29
C VAL A 203 -14.30 17.45 9.47
N GLY A 204 -15.16 18.32 8.93
CA GLY A 204 -14.79 19.41 8.02
C GLY A 204 -14.89 19.05 6.54
N TYR A 205 -15.20 17.80 6.20
CA TYR A 205 -15.30 17.31 4.81
C TYR A 205 -16.62 16.58 4.53
N THR A 206 -17.57 16.56 5.46
CA THR A 206 -18.82 15.77 5.38
C THR A 206 -19.62 16.02 4.11
N ALA A 207 -19.66 17.26 3.60
CA ALA A 207 -20.31 17.58 2.33
C ALA A 207 -19.75 16.80 1.12
N HIS A 208 -18.46 16.45 1.17
CA HIS A 208 -17.75 15.75 0.11
C HIS A 208 -17.67 14.24 0.36
N VAL A 209 -17.42 13.83 1.61
CA VAL A 209 -17.06 12.44 1.96
C VAL A 209 -18.13 11.71 2.77
N GLY A 210 -19.23 12.37 3.12
CA GLY A 210 -20.29 11.82 3.96
C GLY A 210 -19.87 11.70 5.43
N ALA A 211 -20.77 11.23 6.28
CA ALA A 211 -20.54 10.99 7.70
C ALA A 211 -20.72 9.52 8.12
N LYS A 212 -21.48 8.72 7.35
CA LYS A 212 -21.74 7.31 7.65
C LYS A 212 -20.45 6.50 7.51
N THR A 213 -20.23 5.59 8.45
CA THR A 213 -19.15 4.58 8.38
C THR A 213 -19.66 3.28 8.99
N ASN A 214 -19.62 2.20 8.22
CA ASN A 214 -20.03 0.87 8.69
C ASN A 214 -18.83 -0.08 8.81
N LEU A 215 -17.76 0.16 8.05
CA LEU A 215 -16.53 -0.62 8.10
C LEU A 215 -15.31 0.28 7.94
N SER A 216 -14.32 0.09 8.80
CA SER A 216 -13.01 0.71 8.69
C SER A 216 -12.02 -0.28 8.09
N PHE A 217 -11.62 -0.08 6.84
CA PHE A 217 -10.62 -0.91 6.19
C PHE A 217 -9.23 -0.26 6.30
N ILE A 218 -8.32 -0.83 7.07
CA ILE A 218 -7.00 -0.22 7.31
C ILE A 218 -5.87 -1.15 6.90
N ASN A 219 -4.70 -0.62 6.55
CA ASN A 219 -3.49 -1.43 6.56
C ASN A 219 -2.93 -1.55 7.99
N SER A 220 -2.27 -2.66 8.28
CA SER A 220 -1.68 -2.89 9.61
C SER A 220 -0.59 -1.87 10.01
N ASN A 221 0.09 -1.18 9.07
CA ASN A 221 1.02 -0.11 9.46
C ASN A 221 0.30 1.08 10.12
N ILE A 222 -0.94 1.39 9.69
CA ILE A 222 -1.76 2.43 10.32
C ILE A 222 -2.11 2.05 11.76
N LEU A 223 -2.47 0.79 12.00
CA LEU A 223 -2.70 0.28 13.35
C LEU A 223 -1.42 0.34 14.19
N HIS A 224 -0.29 -0.10 13.62
CA HIS A 224 1.03 -0.10 14.28
C HIS A 224 1.45 1.28 14.77
N LEU A 225 1.18 2.34 13.99
CA LEU A 225 1.47 3.72 14.39
C LEU A 225 0.65 4.18 15.61
N CYS A 226 -0.54 3.61 15.81
CA CYS A 226 -1.43 3.89 16.92
C CYS A 226 -1.12 3.00 18.14
N ALA A 227 -1.11 1.67 17.97
CA ALA A 227 -0.99 0.67 19.03
C ALA A 227 0.23 0.86 19.93
N ARG A 228 1.31 1.48 19.41
CA ARG A 228 2.55 1.74 20.16
C ARG A 228 2.51 3.00 21.02
N ARG A 229 1.45 3.80 20.92
CA ARG A 229 1.28 5.05 21.66
C ARG A 229 0.40 4.81 22.89
N PRO A 230 0.82 5.20 24.09
CA PRO A 230 -0.02 5.13 25.28
C PRO A 230 -1.36 5.87 25.07
N GLY A 231 -2.46 5.22 25.43
CA GLY A 231 -3.81 5.80 25.31
C GLY A 231 -4.33 5.98 23.89
N CYS A 232 -3.75 5.31 22.89
CA CYS A 232 -4.26 5.41 21.53
C CYS A 232 -5.62 4.72 21.36
N PHE A 233 -6.54 5.40 20.67
CA PHE A 233 -7.83 4.85 20.28
C PHE A 233 -7.69 4.12 18.94
N CYS A 234 -7.71 2.78 18.97
CA CYS A 234 -7.43 1.95 17.79
C CYS A 234 -8.55 1.93 16.74
N HIS A 235 -9.70 2.55 17.01
CA HIS A 235 -10.86 2.61 16.11
C HIS A 235 -10.97 4.00 15.45
N PRO A 236 -10.33 4.27 14.31
CA PRO A 236 -10.25 5.62 13.73
C PRO A 236 -11.62 6.27 13.43
N TYR A 237 -12.67 5.46 13.24
CA TYR A 237 -14.02 5.92 12.91
C TYR A 237 -15.05 5.72 14.04
N GLY A 238 -14.60 5.43 15.26
CA GLY A 238 -15.47 5.26 16.43
C GLY A 238 -15.58 3.82 16.91
N SER A 239 -15.89 3.66 18.20
CA SER A 239 -15.85 2.37 18.93
C SER A 239 -16.86 1.34 18.41
N GLY A 240 -17.94 1.78 17.77
CA GLY A 240 -18.95 0.93 17.15
C GLY A 240 -18.66 0.55 15.70
N VAL A 241 -17.53 0.98 15.13
CA VAL A 241 -17.15 0.67 13.75
C VAL A 241 -16.14 -0.48 13.74
N PRO A 242 -16.49 -1.65 13.17
CA PRO A 242 -15.55 -2.77 13.04
C PRO A 242 -14.39 -2.38 12.13
N VAL A 243 -13.21 -2.91 12.45
CA VAL A 243 -11.99 -2.71 11.66
C VAL A 243 -11.64 -4.02 10.96
N LEU A 244 -11.44 -3.97 9.65
CA LEU A 244 -10.90 -5.06 8.85
C LEU A 244 -9.53 -4.62 8.30
N LEU A 245 -8.50 -5.44 8.44
CA LEU A 245 -7.15 -5.08 8.00
C LEU A 245 -6.33 -6.23 7.47
N TYR A 246 -5.45 -5.94 6.51
CA TYR A 246 -4.41 -6.87 6.07
C TYR A 246 -3.09 -6.62 6.78
N ILE A 247 -2.30 -7.68 6.87
CA ILE A 247 -1.03 -7.70 7.58
C ILE A 247 0.12 -7.43 6.61
N CYS A 248 0.82 -6.32 6.83
CA CYS A 248 1.98 -5.89 6.04
C CYS A 248 3.28 -6.49 6.57
N GLN A 249 3.32 -6.80 7.86
CA GLN A 249 4.44 -7.44 8.55
C GLN A 249 3.88 -8.38 9.60
N ALA A 250 4.41 -9.59 9.71
CA ALA A 250 3.91 -10.57 10.68
C ALA A 250 3.92 -10.03 12.12
N ALA A 251 4.86 -9.14 12.46
CA ALA A 251 4.91 -8.49 13.77
C ALA A 251 3.68 -7.63 14.11
N HIS A 252 2.86 -7.23 13.13
CA HIS A 252 1.66 -6.45 13.41
C HIS A 252 0.50 -7.28 13.98
N PHE A 253 0.59 -8.62 13.98
CA PHE A 253 -0.32 -9.45 14.77
C PHE A 253 -0.29 -9.08 16.25
N LEU A 254 0.85 -8.60 16.73
CA LEU A 254 1.03 -8.13 18.10
C LEU A 254 0.21 -6.85 18.35
N ASP A 255 0.19 -5.93 17.39
CA ASP A 255 -0.61 -4.70 17.47
C ASP A 255 -2.12 -4.98 17.45
N VAL A 256 -2.55 -5.97 16.65
CA VAL A 256 -3.94 -6.42 16.62
C VAL A 256 -4.34 -7.00 17.97
N ALA A 257 -3.51 -7.88 18.55
CA ALA A 257 -3.76 -8.45 19.87
C ALA A 257 -3.82 -7.37 20.96
N ALA A 258 -2.89 -6.42 20.93
CA ALA A 258 -2.84 -5.29 21.85
C ALA A 258 -4.12 -4.45 21.81
N CYS A 259 -4.51 -4.02 20.61
CA CYS A 259 -5.69 -3.19 20.44
C CYS A 259 -6.96 -3.96 20.80
N ASN A 260 -7.11 -5.24 20.43
CA ASN A 260 -8.27 -6.02 20.84
C ASN A 260 -8.32 -6.26 22.36
N ALA A 261 -7.17 -6.41 23.02
CA ALA A 261 -7.10 -6.54 24.47
C ALA A 261 -7.50 -5.23 25.18
N SER A 262 -7.07 -4.08 24.66
CA SER A 262 -7.49 -2.78 25.18
C SER A 262 -8.95 -2.43 24.83
N SER A 263 -9.49 -2.99 23.74
CA SER A 263 -10.89 -2.83 23.32
C SER A 263 -11.89 -3.43 24.30
N LEU A 264 -11.56 -4.51 25.01
CA LEU A 264 -12.50 -5.24 25.89
C LEU A 264 -13.08 -4.40 27.05
N ALA A 265 -12.50 -3.25 27.36
CA ALA A 265 -13.00 -2.32 28.38
C ALA A 265 -13.69 -1.06 27.81
N THR A 266 -13.57 -0.78 26.51
CA THR A 266 -13.92 0.54 25.95
C THR A 266 -14.53 0.56 24.54
N HIS A 267 -14.57 -0.56 23.80
CA HIS A 267 -15.04 -0.58 22.41
C HIS A 267 -16.03 -1.72 22.14
N ASP A 268 -17.02 -1.45 21.27
CA ASP A 268 -18.11 -2.37 20.97
C ASP A 268 -17.83 -3.24 19.73
N ALA A 269 -16.87 -2.85 18.87
CA ALA A 269 -16.62 -3.50 17.59
C ALA A 269 -15.23 -4.18 17.52
N PRO A 270 -15.11 -5.32 16.81
CA PRO A 270 -13.86 -6.07 16.71
C PRO A 270 -12.86 -5.46 15.72
N ILE A 271 -11.56 -5.75 15.93
CA ILE A 271 -10.50 -5.61 14.93
C ILE A 271 -10.17 -7.00 14.39
N SER A 272 -10.39 -7.21 13.09
CA SER A 272 -10.24 -8.50 12.41
C SER A 272 -9.20 -8.41 11.30
N VAL A 273 -8.42 -9.49 11.15
CA VAL A 273 -7.47 -9.65 10.04
C VAL A 273 -8.20 -10.25 8.84
N THR A 274 -7.92 -9.75 7.63
CA THR A 274 -8.45 -10.30 6.38
C THR A 274 -8.06 -11.77 6.19
N ASP A 275 -8.89 -12.52 5.45
CA ASP A 275 -8.51 -13.84 4.97
C ASP A 275 -7.27 -13.70 4.06
N PRO A 276 -6.14 -14.34 4.36
CA PRO A 276 -4.89 -14.17 3.60
C PRO A 276 -4.98 -14.70 2.17
N ARG A 277 -5.97 -15.53 1.85
CA ARG A 277 -6.27 -15.92 0.45
C ARG A 277 -6.67 -14.69 -0.38
N LEU A 278 -7.30 -13.70 0.26
CA LEU A 278 -7.67 -12.44 -0.38
C LEU A 278 -6.43 -11.61 -0.67
N ASP A 279 -5.45 -11.58 0.25
CA ASP A 279 -4.17 -10.91 0.03
C ASP A 279 -3.45 -11.46 -1.20
N VAL A 280 -3.43 -12.80 -1.34
CA VAL A 280 -2.81 -13.48 -2.48
C VAL A 280 -3.55 -13.17 -3.79
N LEU A 281 -4.88 -13.20 -3.80
CA LEU A 281 -5.67 -12.83 -4.98
C LEU A 281 -5.37 -11.38 -5.41
N CYS A 282 -5.41 -10.44 -4.47
CA CYS A 282 -5.19 -9.02 -4.73
C CYS A 282 -3.78 -8.76 -5.28
N ALA A 283 -2.75 -9.36 -4.65
CA ALA A 283 -1.37 -9.23 -5.09
C ALA A 283 -1.17 -9.77 -6.52
N ARG A 284 -1.77 -10.91 -6.86
CA ARG A 284 -1.70 -11.49 -8.21
C ARG A 284 -2.33 -10.60 -9.27
N ILE A 285 -3.52 -10.06 -8.99
CA ILE A 285 -4.21 -9.14 -9.90
C ILE A 285 -3.32 -7.91 -10.15
N VAL A 286 -2.94 -7.18 -9.11
CA VAL A 286 -2.17 -5.93 -9.29
C VAL A 286 -0.81 -6.21 -9.94
N LYS A 287 -0.12 -7.28 -9.56
CA LYS A 287 1.15 -7.67 -10.18
C LYS A 287 1.01 -7.98 -11.67
N TYR A 288 -0.07 -8.63 -12.09
CA TYR A 288 -0.33 -8.86 -13.51
C TYR A 288 -0.45 -7.54 -14.28
N TYR A 289 -1.23 -6.58 -13.77
CA TYR A 289 -1.37 -5.28 -14.40
C TYR A 289 -0.04 -4.52 -14.45
N SER A 290 0.73 -4.55 -13.35
CA SER A 290 2.05 -3.94 -13.26
C SER A 290 3.04 -4.54 -14.28
N LEU A 291 3.14 -5.87 -14.36
CA LEU A 291 3.98 -6.56 -15.35
C LEU A 291 3.56 -6.20 -16.79
N ARG A 292 2.25 -6.21 -17.08
CA ARG A 292 1.73 -5.89 -18.42
C ARG A 292 2.09 -4.47 -18.83
N ARG A 293 1.90 -3.50 -17.93
CA ARG A 293 2.23 -2.09 -18.16
C ARG A 293 3.73 -1.89 -18.32
N PHE A 294 4.54 -2.50 -17.46
CA PHE A 294 5.99 -2.41 -17.52
C PHE A 294 6.53 -2.83 -18.90
N VAL A 295 6.09 -3.97 -19.42
CA VAL A 295 6.50 -4.43 -20.75
C VAL A 295 6.03 -3.46 -21.84
N ALA A 296 4.75 -3.04 -21.79
CA ALA A 296 4.16 -2.17 -22.81
C ALA A 296 4.78 -0.77 -22.86
N GLU A 297 5.12 -0.20 -21.71
CA GLU A 297 5.61 1.19 -21.59
C GLU A 297 7.13 1.30 -21.74
N THR A 298 7.87 0.30 -21.27
CA THR A 298 9.34 0.36 -21.27
C THR A 298 9.99 -0.42 -22.41
N GLY A 299 9.27 -1.37 -23.01
CA GLY A 299 9.81 -2.29 -24.00
C GLY A 299 10.85 -3.28 -23.45
N ARG A 300 11.06 -3.31 -22.13
CA ARG A 300 12.03 -4.21 -21.47
C ARG A 300 11.47 -5.62 -21.32
N ALA A 301 12.38 -6.58 -21.13
CA ALA A 301 12.03 -7.96 -20.82
C ALA A 301 11.24 -8.04 -19.51
N VAL A 302 10.23 -8.91 -19.43
CA VAL A 302 9.35 -9.00 -18.26
C VAL A 302 10.09 -9.41 -16.98
N GLU A 303 11.20 -10.15 -17.14
CA GLU A 303 12.08 -10.58 -16.06
C GLU A 303 12.75 -9.40 -15.32
N ASP A 304 12.92 -8.27 -16.00
CA ASP A 304 13.50 -7.06 -15.42
C ASP A 304 12.57 -6.36 -14.41
N TRP A 305 11.29 -6.72 -14.41
CA TRP A 305 10.28 -6.07 -13.56
C TRP A 305 10.66 -6.12 -12.08
N ASN A 306 11.25 -7.24 -11.63
CA ASN A 306 11.61 -7.44 -10.23
C ASN A 306 12.59 -6.39 -9.71
N GLY A 307 13.59 -6.01 -10.52
CA GLY A 307 14.57 -4.99 -10.14
C GLY A 307 14.01 -3.57 -10.22
N ALA A 308 13.04 -3.33 -11.10
CA ALA A 308 12.40 -2.03 -11.26
C ALA A 308 11.36 -1.72 -10.17
N HIS A 309 10.71 -2.74 -9.59
CA HIS A 309 9.58 -2.56 -8.67
C HIS A 309 9.82 -3.11 -7.26
N ASP A 310 11.05 -3.55 -6.94
CA ASP A 310 11.39 -4.25 -5.70
C ASP A 310 10.35 -5.34 -5.36
N ALA A 311 10.43 -6.47 -6.05
CA ALA A 311 9.45 -7.55 -5.94
C ALA A 311 9.20 -8.06 -4.51
N ALA A 312 10.12 -7.84 -3.56
CA ALA A 312 9.97 -8.22 -2.17
C ALA A 312 9.17 -7.21 -1.35
N LEU A 313 9.09 -5.95 -1.80
CA LEU A 313 8.30 -4.88 -1.19
C LEU A 313 7.00 -4.58 -1.94
N PHE A 314 6.86 -5.05 -3.18
CA PHE A 314 5.67 -4.85 -3.99
C PHE A 314 4.39 -5.30 -3.26
N HIS A 315 3.43 -4.39 -3.15
CA HIS A 315 2.15 -4.65 -2.51
C HIS A 315 1.05 -3.76 -3.11
N TYR A 316 -0.20 -4.24 -3.10
CA TYR A 316 -1.37 -3.46 -3.48
C TYR A 316 -1.75 -2.43 -2.40
N SER A 317 -2.52 -1.40 -2.76
CA SER A 317 -3.02 -0.38 -1.84
C SER A 317 -4.17 -0.89 -0.97
N SER A 318 -4.39 -0.27 0.20
CA SER A 318 -5.53 -0.64 1.05
C SER A 318 -6.88 -0.44 0.35
N GLY A 319 -6.96 0.51 -0.57
CA GLY A 319 -8.16 0.77 -1.35
C GLY A 319 -8.48 -0.35 -2.32
N MET A 320 -7.46 -0.93 -2.96
CA MET A 320 -7.64 -2.07 -3.87
C MET A 320 -8.36 -3.23 -3.15
N GLN A 321 -7.86 -3.63 -1.99
CA GLN A 321 -8.47 -4.76 -1.28
C GLN A 321 -9.82 -4.43 -0.67
N ALA A 322 -10.05 -3.19 -0.23
CA ALA A 322 -11.37 -2.76 0.22
C ALA A 322 -12.43 -2.84 -0.90
N ILE A 323 -12.07 -2.49 -2.14
CA ILE A 323 -12.92 -2.70 -3.31
C ILE A 323 -13.20 -4.19 -3.51
N MET A 324 -12.18 -5.05 -3.41
CA MET A 324 -12.36 -6.51 -3.55
C MET A 324 -13.25 -7.10 -2.45
N VAL A 325 -13.16 -6.61 -1.22
CA VAL A 325 -14.10 -6.97 -0.14
C VAL A 325 -15.52 -6.57 -0.53
N ALA A 326 -15.74 -5.33 -0.98
CA ALA A 326 -17.06 -4.85 -1.39
C ALA A 326 -17.63 -5.67 -2.57
N VAL A 327 -16.81 -6.04 -3.56
CA VAL A 327 -17.18 -6.94 -4.66
C VAL A 327 -17.64 -8.30 -4.13
N GLY A 328 -16.92 -8.85 -3.15
CA GLY A 328 -17.26 -10.13 -2.53
C GLY A 328 -18.56 -10.13 -1.73
N VAL A 329 -18.96 -8.99 -1.16
CA VAL A 329 -20.06 -8.96 -0.16
C VAL A 329 -21.26 -8.08 -0.52
N CYS A 330 -21.22 -7.28 -1.58
CA CYS A 330 -22.27 -6.31 -1.91
C CYS A 330 -22.90 -6.53 -3.28
N ASP A 331 -24.19 -6.27 -3.44
CA ASP A 331 -24.90 -6.44 -4.72
C ASP A 331 -24.58 -5.35 -5.75
N ARG A 332 -24.17 -4.17 -5.26
CA ARG A 332 -23.67 -3.04 -6.07
C ARG A 332 -22.60 -2.28 -5.30
N VAL A 333 -21.58 -1.82 -6.00
CA VAL A 333 -20.45 -1.10 -5.41
C VAL A 333 -20.28 0.26 -6.09
N SER A 334 -20.31 1.32 -5.29
CA SER A 334 -19.92 2.67 -5.71
C SER A 334 -18.58 3.02 -5.09
N VAL A 335 -17.65 3.51 -5.90
CA VAL A 335 -16.28 3.79 -5.48
C VAL A 335 -16.01 5.29 -5.61
N PHE A 336 -15.58 5.92 -4.52
CA PHE A 336 -15.37 7.37 -4.44
C PHE A 336 -13.94 7.66 -4.00
N GLY A 337 -13.29 8.67 -4.59
CA GLY A 337 -11.97 9.09 -4.10
C GLY A 337 -10.84 8.14 -4.43
N PHE A 338 -10.93 7.52 -5.61
CA PHE A 338 -9.89 6.69 -6.22
C PHE A 338 -9.41 7.36 -7.51
N GLY A 339 -8.15 7.13 -7.87
CA GLY A 339 -7.52 7.80 -8.99
C GLY A 339 -6.81 9.09 -8.59
N LYS A 340 -6.13 9.65 -9.60
CA LYS A 340 -5.28 10.83 -9.47
C LYS A 340 -5.53 11.81 -10.60
N VAL A 341 -5.60 13.09 -10.24
CA VAL A 341 -5.59 14.23 -11.17
C VAL A 341 -4.47 15.18 -10.74
N ALA A 342 -3.88 15.88 -11.72
CA ALA A 342 -2.60 16.58 -11.56
C ALA A 342 -2.57 17.63 -10.43
N ASP A 343 -3.68 18.32 -10.21
CA ASP A 343 -3.88 19.39 -9.23
C ASP A 343 -4.44 18.89 -7.88
N ALA A 344 -4.94 17.66 -7.81
CA ALA A 344 -5.47 17.11 -6.57
C ALA A 344 -4.34 16.67 -5.61
N LYS A 345 -4.59 16.83 -4.32
CA LYS A 345 -3.74 16.24 -3.28
C LYS A 345 -3.86 14.71 -3.29
N HIS A 346 -2.85 14.01 -2.79
CA HIS A 346 -2.93 12.57 -2.60
C HIS A 346 -3.95 12.19 -1.53
N HIS A 347 -4.04 12.96 -0.44
CA HIS A 347 -5.15 12.85 0.51
C HIS A 347 -5.93 14.15 0.64
N TYR A 348 -7.27 14.07 0.65
CA TYR A 348 -8.14 15.25 0.82
C TYR A 348 -7.92 15.96 2.17
N HIS A 349 -7.52 15.21 3.19
CA HIS A 349 -7.35 15.70 4.56
C HIS A 349 -5.88 15.98 4.95
N SER A 350 -4.95 16.01 3.98
CA SER A 350 -3.53 16.29 4.22
C SER A 350 -2.97 17.26 3.18
N ASN A 351 -1.69 17.63 3.32
CA ASN A 351 -0.97 18.41 2.33
C ASN A 351 -0.07 17.56 1.41
N GLN A 352 -0.10 16.23 1.54
CA GLN A 352 0.63 15.34 0.65
C GLN A 352 0.07 15.44 -0.76
N LYS A 353 0.92 15.75 -1.73
CA LYS A 353 0.54 15.82 -3.15
C LYS A 353 0.87 14.54 -3.91
N ASN A 354 2.04 13.94 -3.65
CA ASN A 354 2.50 12.80 -4.40
C ASN A 354 1.93 11.49 -3.84
N GLU A 355 1.76 10.53 -4.75
CA GLU A 355 1.54 9.13 -4.39
C GLU A 355 2.79 8.52 -3.76
N LEU A 356 2.61 7.37 -3.11
CA LEU A 356 3.68 6.62 -2.50
C LEU A 356 4.30 5.67 -3.53
N ASP A 357 5.63 5.63 -3.61
CA ASP A 357 6.35 4.76 -4.54
C ASP A 357 6.22 3.25 -4.22
N LEU A 358 5.64 2.90 -3.07
CA LEU A 358 5.44 1.52 -2.64
C LEU A 358 4.35 0.78 -3.44
N HIS A 359 3.41 1.51 -4.05
CA HIS A 359 2.30 0.95 -4.81
C HIS A 359 2.43 1.35 -6.28
N ASP A 360 2.14 0.41 -7.18
CA ASP A 360 1.96 0.72 -8.59
C ASP A 360 0.50 1.18 -8.81
N TYR A 361 0.24 2.45 -8.50
CA TYR A 361 -1.09 3.04 -8.63
C TYR A 361 -1.62 2.99 -10.06
N GLU A 362 -0.74 3.15 -11.04
CA GLU A 362 -1.06 3.09 -12.45
C GLU A 362 -1.54 1.69 -12.88
N ALA A 363 -0.95 0.63 -12.32
CA ALA A 363 -1.47 -0.73 -12.46
C ALA A 363 -2.86 -0.90 -11.82
N GLU A 364 -3.07 -0.33 -10.62
CA GLU A 364 -4.38 -0.36 -9.97
C GLU A 364 -5.45 0.40 -10.76
N TYR A 365 -5.13 1.57 -11.32
CA TYR A 365 -6.05 2.36 -12.15
C TYR A 365 -6.46 1.61 -13.42
N ALA A 366 -5.51 0.91 -14.04
CA ALA A 366 -5.82 0.04 -15.17
C ALA A 366 -6.73 -1.13 -14.76
N PHE A 367 -6.50 -1.71 -13.59
CA PHE A 367 -7.39 -2.73 -13.02
C PHE A 367 -8.79 -2.19 -12.72
N TYR A 368 -8.92 -1.02 -12.09
CA TYR A 368 -10.21 -0.42 -11.74
C TYR A 368 -11.09 -0.16 -12.96
N ARG A 369 -10.49 0.31 -14.06
CA ARG A 369 -11.20 0.49 -15.33
C ARG A 369 -11.71 -0.84 -15.88
N ASP A 370 -10.87 -1.88 -15.91
CA ASP A 370 -11.29 -3.20 -16.37
C ASP A 370 -12.35 -3.82 -15.44
N LEU A 371 -12.25 -3.62 -14.11
CA LEU A 371 -13.24 -4.08 -13.13
C LEU A 371 -14.62 -3.46 -13.38
N ALA A 372 -14.68 -2.16 -13.70
CA ALA A 372 -15.93 -1.44 -13.91
C ALA A 372 -16.55 -1.73 -15.28
N GLU A 373 -15.75 -1.78 -16.34
CA GLU A 373 -16.24 -1.84 -17.72
C GLU A 373 -16.34 -3.26 -18.27
N ARG A 374 -15.42 -4.14 -17.85
CA ARG A 374 -15.24 -5.47 -18.46
C ARG A 374 -14.63 -6.49 -17.49
N PRO A 375 -15.26 -6.75 -16.32
CA PRO A 375 -14.68 -7.57 -15.26
C PRO A 375 -14.26 -8.99 -15.69
N GLN A 376 -14.88 -9.53 -16.75
CA GLN A 376 -14.54 -10.83 -17.35
C GLN A 376 -13.10 -10.92 -17.89
N VAL A 377 -12.44 -9.80 -18.16
CA VAL A 377 -11.04 -9.79 -18.65
C VAL A 377 -10.02 -9.74 -17.53
N VAL A 378 -10.44 -9.46 -16.29
CA VAL A 378 -9.56 -9.36 -15.13
C VAL A 378 -9.06 -10.77 -14.78
N PRO A 379 -7.74 -11.05 -14.88
CA PRO A 379 -7.21 -12.36 -14.55
C PRO A 379 -7.39 -12.70 -13.08
N PHE A 380 -7.41 -13.99 -12.76
CA PHE A 380 -7.68 -14.53 -11.41
C PHE A 380 -9.08 -14.24 -10.87
N LEU A 381 -9.65 -13.06 -11.14
CA LEU A 381 -11.02 -12.71 -10.80
C LEU A 381 -12.02 -13.59 -11.55
N LYS A 382 -11.80 -13.80 -12.86
CA LYS A 382 -12.64 -14.71 -13.67
C LYS A 382 -12.67 -16.14 -13.10
N ASP A 383 -11.58 -16.59 -12.49
CA ASP A 383 -11.44 -17.94 -11.94
C ASP A 383 -12.25 -18.09 -10.64
N THR A 384 -12.62 -16.98 -10.00
CA THR A 384 -13.39 -16.99 -8.75
C THR A 384 -14.83 -17.42 -8.92
N GLY A 385 -15.33 -17.56 -10.16
CA GLY A 385 -16.73 -17.92 -10.44
C GLY A 385 -17.77 -16.98 -9.80
N LEU A 386 -17.34 -15.84 -9.24
CA LEU A 386 -18.21 -14.82 -8.70
C LEU A 386 -18.77 -14.01 -9.86
N ALA A 387 -20.08 -13.87 -9.93
CA ALA A 387 -20.70 -12.84 -10.76
C ALA A 387 -20.34 -11.48 -10.15
N VAL A 388 -19.42 -10.75 -10.79
CA VAL A 388 -18.97 -9.45 -10.30
C VAL A 388 -20.17 -8.48 -10.31
N PRO A 389 -20.52 -7.88 -9.17
CA PRO A 389 -21.61 -6.91 -9.10
C PRO A 389 -21.26 -5.66 -9.91
N PRO A 390 -22.24 -4.82 -10.30
CA PRO A 390 -21.96 -3.53 -10.91
C PRO A 390 -21.03 -2.69 -10.01
N VAL A 391 -19.91 -2.23 -10.57
CA VAL A 391 -18.94 -1.35 -9.91
C VAL A 391 -18.89 -0.01 -10.65
N VAL A 392 -19.18 1.09 -9.97
CA VAL A 392 -19.19 2.44 -10.56
C VAL A 392 -18.20 3.32 -9.83
N PHE A 393 -17.28 3.95 -10.57
CA PHE A 393 -16.32 4.91 -10.03
C PHE A 393 -16.84 6.34 -10.20
N TYR A 394 -16.75 7.12 -9.13
CA TYR A 394 -17.06 8.54 -9.08
C TYR A 394 -15.75 9.31 -8.90
N HIS A 395 -15.44 10.17 -9.87
CA HIS A 395 -14.24 10.98 -9.92
C HIS A 395 -14.51 12.40 -9.46
#